data_AF-A0A3B1JVU4-F1
#
_entry.id   AF-A0A3B1JVU4-F1
#
_cell.length_a   1.000
_cell.length_b   1.000
_cell.length_c   1.000
_cell.angle_alpha   90.00
_cell.angle_beta   90.00
_cell.angle_gamma   90.00
#
_symmetry.space_group_name_H-M   'P 1'
#
loop_
_entity.id
_entity.type
_entity.pdbx_description
1 polymer ?
#
loop_
_entity_poly.entity_id
_entity_poly.type
_entity_poly.pdbx_seq_one_letter_code
_entity_poly.pdbx_strand_id
1 'polypeptide(L)'
;MSLCMNNFCQGATTTAIFGELLCSKLEPSILEAVYNQTAINVAAEMMASIPAFRSNRSNLEKHILKTLAENENFEDYREYIHSPKQYFTRFIMNQAVKYLNNEKKKIQTIFRGNLKNLKLKINNAVFVATDEVLKKHGNADMWMGCFSKPLIEDLKFTEISNVDSMEMTDFDFLSNIVTEGLTKMVKNLRDADIKLEMLQKRSEEILTDHFCQCCWAQCPFCKAVCIGTMKDHDGEHSVPFHRANGIRGMSYRGTENLCCNFCTTVAQTDKEFYPNGESEELFPYKLYRTAGGVFATWNITPDCSELPYWKWFVCRFQQDLENLYSKKFQGSGIIPDEWKKYTKEDALESLNNYI
;
A
#
# COMPACT_ATOMS: atom_id res chain seq x y z
N MET A 1 -53.96 14.10 39.23
CA MET A 1 -53.89 13.45 37.90
C MET A 1 -53.24 14.33 36.83
N SER A 2 -53.63 15.60 36.65
CA SER A 2 -53.05 16.48 35.60
C SER A 2 -51.53 16.75 35.72
N LEU A 3 -50.99 16.97 36.93
CA LEU A 3 -49.54 17.20 37.13
C LEU A 3 -48.67 15.96 36.80
N CYS A 4 -49.14 14.75 37.13
CA CYS A 4 -48.41 13.52 36.84
C CYS A 4 -48.37 13.22 35.33
N MET A 5 -49.44 13.59 34.62
CA MET A 5 -49.55 13.42 33.18
C MET A 5 -48.68 14.43 32.42
N ASN A 6 -48.59 15.68 32.90
CA ASN A 6 -47.71 16.69 32.32
C ASN A 6 -46.21 16.33 32.46
N ASN A 7 -45.79 15.85 33.63
CA ASN A 7 -44.40 15.43 33.85
C ASN A 7 -44.03 14.20 33.02
N PHE A 8 -44.96 13.25 32.87
CA PHE A 8 -44.76 12.07 32.02
C PHE A 8 -44.62 12.46 30.54
N CYS A 9 -45.46 13.37 30.04
CA CYS A 9 -45.37 13.90 28.67
C CYS A 9 -44.07 14.69 28.41
N GLN A 10 -43.58 15.44 29.41
CA GLN A 10 -42.33 16.20 29.30
C GLN A 10 -41.10 15.29 29.29
N GLY A 11 -41.07 14.24 30.13
CA GLY A 11 -40.01 13.22 30.13
C GLY A 11 -39.94 12.41 28.82
N ALA A 12 -41.08 12.00 28.27
CA ALA A 12 -41.14 11.31 26.98
C ALA A 12 -40.67 12.21 25.82
N THR A 13 -41.03 13.50 25.84
CA THR A 13 -40.59 14.46 24.82
C THR A 13 -39.07 14.67 24.86
N THR A 14 -38.50 14.82 26.06
CA THR A 14 -37.04 14.98 26.26
C THR A 14 -36.27 13.75 25.79
N THR A 15 -36.78 12.56 26.11
CA THR A 15 -36.20 11.27 25.70
C THR A 15 -36.17 11.12 24.17
N ALA A 16 -37.27 11.48 23.49
CA ALA A 16 -37.36 11.46 22.04
C ALA A 16 -36.34 12.39 21.37
N ILE A 17 -36.27 13.65 21.83
CA ILE A 17 -35.33 14.65 21.30
C ILE A 17 -33.89 14.15 21.46
N PHE A 18 -33.55 13.59 22.61
CA PHE A 18 -32.21 13.05 22.86
C PHE A 18 -31.89 11.87 21.94
N GLY A 19 -32.78 10.88 21.83
CA GLY A 19 -32.57 9.71 20.98
C GLY A 19 -32.39 10.07 19.50
N GLU A 20 -33.18 11.03 19.01
CA GLU A 20 -33.04 11.56 17.64
C GLU A 20 -31.73 12.32 17.44
N LEU A 21 -31.37 13.20 18.39
CA LEU A 21 -30.10 13.93 18.37
C LEU A 21 -28.91 12.97 18.37
N LEU A 22 -28.94 11.95 19.23
CA LEU A 22 -27.91 10.92 19.29
C LEU A 22 -27.76 10.22 17.94
N CYS A 23 -28.86 9.76 17.33
CA CYS A 23 -28.81 9.14 16.00
C CYS A 23 -28.21 10.06 14.94
N SER A 24 -28.62 11.34 14.92
CA SER A 24 -28.09 12.34 13.98
C SER A 24 -26.59 12.58 14.17
N LYS A 25 -26.10 12.58 15.41
CA LYS A 25 -24.66 12.75 15.73
C LYS A 25 -23.84 11.50 15.41
N LEU A 26 -24.43 10.31 15.53
CA LEU A 26 -23.75 9.05 15.23
C LEU A 26 -23.63 8.79 13.72
N GLU A 27 -24.57 9.27 12.90
CA GLU A 27 -24.61 8.96 11.47
C GLU A 27 -23.28 9.23 10.72
N PRO A 28 -22.65 10.42 10.84
CA PRO A 28 -21.39 10.68 10.15
C PRO A 28 -20.25 9.79 10.66
N SER A 29 -20.21 9.53 11.96
CA SER A 29 -19.17 8.68 12.56
C SER A 29 -19.33 7.22 12.16
N ILE A 30 -20.57 6.71 12.09
CA ILE A 30 -20.86 5.36 11.60
C ILE A 30 -20.41 5.23 10.15
N LEU A 31 -20.74 6.24 9.32
CA LEU A 31 -20.34 6.23 7.92
C LEU A 31 -18.82 6.19 7.77
N GLU A 32 -18.09 7.06 8.48
CA GLU A 32 -16.62 7.09 8.49
C GLU A 32 -16.04 5.74 8.93
N ALA A 33 -16.53 5.17 10.03
CA ALA A 33 -16.06 3.89 10.56
C ALA A 33 -16.26 2.74 9.56
N VAL A 34 -17.43 2.66 8.91
CA VAL A 34 -17.73 1.63 7.93
C VAL A 34 -16.85 1.79 6.68
N TYR A 35 -16.62 3.00 6.19
CA TYR A 35 -15.70 3.23 5.06
C TYR A 35 -14.27 2.84 5.42
N ASN A 36 -13.78 3.22 6.59
CA ASN A 36 -12.44 2.84 7.05
C ASN A 36 -12.28 1.31 7.14
N GLN A 37 -13.23 0.61 7.77
CA GLN A 37 -13.20 -0.85 7.85
C GLN A 37 -13.34 -1.50 6.47
N THR A 38 -14.12 -0.90 5.57
CA THR A 38 -14.26 -1.38 4.20
C THR A 38 -12.96 -1.23 3.43
N ALA A 39 -12.23 -0.12 3.57
CA ALA A 39 -10.93 0.07 2.94
C ALA A 39 -9.91 -0.99 3.41
N ILE A 40 -9.91 -1.33 4.71
CA ILE A 40 -9.07 -2.39 5.27
C ILE A 40 -9.42 -3.76 4.65
N ASN A 41 -10.70 -4.12 4.65
CA ASN A 41 -11.14 -5.41 4.12
C ASN A 41 -10.94 -5.52 2.60
N VAL A 42 -11.10 -4.41 1.87
CA VAL A 42 -10.85 -4.35 0.43
C VAL A 42 -9.35 -4.47 0.14
N ALA A 43 -8.46 -3.83 0.92
CA ALA A 43 -7.03 -4.01 0.76
C ALA A 43 -6.60 -5.47 1.02
N ALA A 44 -7.15 -6.11 2.06
CA ALA A 44 -6.94 -7.53 2.33
C ALA A 44 -7.41 -8.42 1.17
N GLU A 45 -8.58 -8.13 0.61
CA GLU A 45 -9.11 -8.84 -0.56
C GLU A 45 -8.24 -8.62 -1.81
N MET A 46 -7.74 -7.41 -2.05
CA MET A 46 -6.82 -7.13 -3.15
C MET A 46 -5.54 -7.95 -3.03
N MET A 47 -4.96 -8.05 -1.84
CA MET A 47 -3.78 -8.90 -1.58
C MET A 47 -4.06 -10.39 -1.83
N ALA A 48 -5.28 -10.85 -1.57
CA ALA A 48 -5.68 -12.24 -1.82
C ALA A 48 -6.00 -12.52 -3.30
N SER A 49 -6.58 -11.55 -4.02
CA SER A 49 -7.14 -11.78 -5.36
C SER A 49 -6.25 -11.30 -6.51
N ILE A 50 -5.47 -10.23 -6.34
CA ILE A 50 -4.60 -9.69 -7.39
C ILE A 50 -3.31 -10.51 -7.46
N PRO A 51 -3.00 -11.17 -8.59
CA PRO A 51 -1.81 -12.04 -8.70
C PRO A 51 -0.49 -11.35 -8.34
N ALA A 52 -0.35 -10.08 -8.69
CA ALA A 52 0.84 -9.28 -8.39
C ALA A 52 1.05 -8.98 -6.90
N PHE A 53 -0.02 -9.04 -6.10
CA PHE A 53 0.02 -8.75 -4.66
C PHE A 53 0.13 -10.00 -3.80
N ARG A 54 0.10 -11.19 -4.42
CA ARG A 54 0.26 -12.46 -3.70
C ARG A 54 1.72 -12.67 -3.30
N SER A 55 1.91 -13.43 -2.23
CA SER A 55 3.22 -13.92 -1.77
C SER A 55 4.15 -12.80 -1.26
N ASN A 56 5.27 -12.55 -1.95
CA ASN A 56 6.34 -11.69 -1.48
C ASN A 56 6.64 -10.56 -2.48
N ARG A 57 7.52 -9.63 -2.06
CA ARG A 57 7.96 -8.49 -2.89
C ARG A 57 8.54 -8.90 -4.24
N SER A 58 9.26 -10.03 -4.30
CA SER A 58 9.81 -10.53 -5.56
C SER A 58 8.68 -10.84 -6.55
N ASN A 59 7.57 -11.45 -6.11
CA ASN A 59 6.42 -11.67 -6.98
C ASN A 59 5.81 -10.35 -7.49
N LEU A 60 5.79 -9.28 -6.68
CA LEU A 60 5.39 -7.96 -7.15
C LEU A 60 6.36 -7.42 -8.22
N GLU A 61 7.68 -7.50 -7.99
CA GLU A 61 8.70 -7.07 -8.96
C GLU A 61 8.60 -7.88 -10.27
N LYS A 62 8.31 -9.19 -10.20
CA LYS A 62 8.04 -10.05 -11.36
C LYS A 62 6.94 -9.48 -12.25
N HIS A 63 5.81 -9.13 -11.63
CA HIS A 63 4.66 -8.60 -12.36
C HIS A 63 4.94 -7.20 -12.91
N ILE A 64 5.70 -6.37 -12.18
CA ILE A 64 6.20 -5.08 -12.67
C ILE A 64 7.07 -5.29 -13.92
N LEU A 65 8.07 -6.16 -13.87
CA LEU A 65 8.96 -6.45 -15.00
C LEU A 65 8.19 -7.02 -16.19
N LYS A 66 7.20 -7.88 -15.93
CA LYS A 66 6.30 -8.38 -16.97
C LYS A 66 5.52 -7.24 -17.65
N THR A 67 4.89 -6.36 -16.87
CA THR A 67 4.15 -5.20 -17.40
C THR A 67 5.06 -4.24 -18.17
N LEU A 68 6.27 -4.00 -17.67
CA LEU A 68 7.28 -3.18 -18.35
C LEU A 68 7.67 -3.78 -19.72
N ALA A 69 7.87 -5.10 -19.79
CA ALA A 69 8.20 -5.80 -21.03
C ALA A 69 7.01 -5.84 -22.00
N GLU A 70 5.78 -6.01 -21.50
CA GLU A 70 4.58 -6.00 -22.34
C GLU A 70 4.29 -4.63 -22.95
N ASN A 71 4.48 -3.54 -22.18
CA ASN A 71 4.21 -2.18 -22.63
C ASN A 71 5.33 -1.57 -23.48
N GLU A 72 6.56 -2.06 -23.30
CA GLU A 72 7.77 -1.54 -23.95
C GLU A 72 7.95 -0.01 -23.87
N ASN A 73 7.52 0.62 -22.78
CA ASN A 73 7.67 2.05 -22.57
C ASN A 73 9.00 2.34 -21.85
N PHE A 74 9.94 3.00 -22.53
CA PHE A 74 11.26 3.29 -21.96
C PHE A 74 11.21 4.24 -20.75
N GLU A 75 10.31 5.23 -20.73
CA GLU A 75 10.20 6.14 -19.57
C GLU A 75 9.71 5.42 -18.31
N ASP A 76 8.81 4.44 -18.47
CA ASP A 76 8.42 3.56 -17.38
C ASP A 76 9.61 2.74 -16.86
N TYR A 77 10.45 2.18 -17.76
CA TYR A 77 11.69 1.51 -17.37
C TYR A 77 12.66 2.46 -16.66
N ARG A 78 12.82 3.68 -17.18
CA ARG A 78 13.69 4.71 -16.61
C ARG A 78 13.26 5.05 -15.18
N GLU A 79 11.97 5.26 -14.94
CA GLU A 79 11.45 5.47 -13.59
C GLU A 79 11.67 4.24 -12.70
N TYR A 80 11.40 3.03 -13.19
CA TYR A 80 11.68 1.79 -12.45
C TYR A 80 13.15 1.63 -12.06
N ILE A 81 14.09 1.97 -12.94
CA ILE A 81 15.52 1.84 -12.70
C ILE A 81 16.04 2.95 -11.78
N HIS A 82 15.62 4.20 -11.98
CA HIS A 82 16.20 5.36 -11.28
C HIS A 82 15.43 5.76 -10.02
N SER A 83 14.13 5.45 -9.97
CA SER A 83 13.20 5.78 -8.89
C SER A 83 12.30 4.59 -8.54
N PRO A 84 12.86 3.41 -8.20
CA PRO A 84 12.09 2.16 -8.05
C PRO A 84 10.94 2.29 -7.06
N LYS A 85 11.13 2.99 -5.93
CA LYS A 85 10.05 3.21 -4.94
C LYS A 85 8.84 3.94 -5.54
N GLN A 86 9.09 4.94 -6.39
CA GLN A 86 8.02 5.71 -7.05
C GLN A 86 7.28 4.81 -8.05
N TYR A 87 8.01 4.06 -8.87
CA TYR A 87 7.40 3.13 -9.83
C TYR A 87 6.55 2.05 -9.16
N PHE A 88 7.07 1.39 -8.11
CA PHE A 88 6.32 0.38 -7.36
C PHE A 88 5.04 0.97 -6.76
N THR A 89 5.12 2.14 -6.15
CA THR A 89 3.96 2.85 -5.57
C THR A 89 2.91 3.13 -6.65
N ARG A 90 3.34 3.68 -7.80
CA ARG A 90 2.46 3.94 -8.95
C ARG A 90 1.82 2.67 -9.49
N PHE A 91 2.58 1.57 -9.59
CA PHE A 91 2.05 0.28 -10.03
C PHE A 91 0.97 -0.23 -9.06
N ILE A 92 1.24 -0.22 -7.75
CA ILE A 92 0.28 -0.66 -6.71
C ILE A 92 -1.01 0.16 -6.78
N MET A 93 -0.90 1.49 -6.82
CA MET A 93 -2.05 2.39 -6.92
C MET A 93 -2.86 2.13 -8.19
N ASN A 94 -2.21 1.95 -9.34
CA ASN A 94 -2.90 1.62 -10.59
C ASN A 94 -3.67 0.29 -10.52
N GLN A 95 -3.11 -0.73 -9.87
CA GLN A 95 -3.81 -2.00 -9.65
C GLN A 95 -5.00 -1.85 -8.69
N ALA A 96 -4.82 -1.07 -7.61
CA ALA A 96 -5.90 -0.79 -6.65
C ALA A 96 -7.07 -0.05 -7.34
N VAL A 97 -6.80 1.01 -8.10
CA VAL A 97 -7.82 1.77 -8.85
C VAL A 97 -8.56 0.88 -9.86
N LYS A 98 -7.84 0.03 -10.61
CA LYS A 98 -8.47 -0.94 -11.53
C LYS A 98 -9.40 -1.89 -10.78
N TYR A 99 -8.96 -2.42 -9.64
CA TYR A 99 -9.77 -3.30 -8.81
C TYR A 99 -11.03 -2.59 -8.29
N LEU A 100 -10.89 -1.38 -7.73
CA LEU A 100 -12.02 -0.61 -7.21
C LEU A 100 -13.10 -0.37 -8.29
N ASN A 101 -12.68 -0.11 -9.53
CA ASN A 101 -13.59 0.13 -10.64
C ASN A 101 -14.25 -1.16 -11.16
N ASN A 102 -13.54 -2.28 -11.17
CA ASN A 102 -14.03 -3.54 -11.72
C ASN A 102 -14.87 -4.35 -10.71
N GLU A 103 -14.58 -4.24 -9.41
CA GLU A 103 -15.14 -5.09 -8.35
C GLU A 103 -16.20 -4.38 -7.49
N LYS A 104 -16.88 -3.36 -8.03
CA LYS A 104 -17.86 -2.54 -7.29
C LYS A 104 -18.92 -3.35 -6.53
N LYS A 105 -19.45 -4.42 -7.14
CA LYS A 105 -20.46 -5.29 -6.50
C LYS A 105 -19.89 -6.04 -5.28
N LYS A 106 -18.65 -6.51 -5.37
CA LYS A 106 -17.96 -7.18 -4.27
C LYS A 106 -17.65 -6.21 -3.14
N ILE A 107 -17.18 -5.01 -3.49
CA ILE A 107 -16.92 -3.91 -2.54
C ILE A 107 -18.21 -3.50 -1.83
N GLN A 108 -19.33 -3.36 -2.55
CA GLN A 108 -20.65 -3.09 -1.96
C GLN A 108 -21.06 -4.20 -0.96
N THR A 109 -20.74 -5.46 -1.26
CA THR A 109 -21.04 -6.59 -0.37
C THR A 109 -20.22 -6.52 0.92
N ILE A 110 -18.92 -6.22 0.81
CA ILE A 110 -18.02 -6.00 1.97
C ILE A 110 -18.54 -4.84 2.83
N PHE A 111 -18.89 -3.71 2.21
CA PHE A 111 -19.45 -2.54 2.89
C PHE A 111 -20.72 -2.88 3.67
N ARG A 112 -21.67 -3.58 3.03
CA ARG A 112 -22.92 -4.01 3.68
C ARG A 112 -22.66 -4.95 4.86
N GLY A 113 -21.67 -5.85 4.74
CA GLY A 113 -21.24 -6.71 5.84
C GLY A 113 -20.70 -5.93 7.02
N ASN A 114 -19.81 -4.96 6.76
CA ASN A 114 -19.23 -4.09 7.78
C ASN A 114 -20.29 -3.24 8.48
N LEU A 115 -21.22 -2.66 7.71
CA LEU A 115 -22.33 -1.89 8.24
C LEU A 115 -23.23 -2.75 9.15
N LYS A 116 -23.53 -3.99 8.76
CA LYS A 116 -24.32 -4.93 9.58
C LYS A 116 -23.59 -5.27 10.89
N ASN A 117 -22.28 -5.50 10.84
CA ASN A 117 -21.49 -5.83 12.02
C ASN A 117 -21.44 -4.65 13.00
N LEU A 118 -21.20 -3.43 12.50
CA LEU A 118 -21.20 -2.23 13.35
C LEU A 118 -22.59 -1.97 13.96
N LYS A 119 -23.67 -2.18 13.19
CA LYS A 119 -25.04 -2.10 13.73
C LYS A 119 -25.23 -3.03 14.93
N LEU A 120 -24.77 -4.27 14.83
CA LEU A 120 -24.88 -5.25 15.93
C LEU A 120 -24.09 -4.78 17.15
N LYS A 121 -22.88 -4.23 16.96
CA LYS A 121 -22.06 -3.69 18.06
C LYS A 121 -22.76 -2.53 18.77
N ILE A 122 -23.36 -1.60 18.02
CA ILE A 122 -24.09 -0.45 18.57
C ILE A 122 -25.36 -0.90 19.30
N ASN A 123 -26.16 -1.81 18.71
CA ASN A 123 -27.36 -2.35 19.37
C ASN A 123 -27.02 -3.04 20.69
N ASN A 124 -25.93 -3.80 20.74
CA ASN A 124 -25.47 -4.41 21.99
C ASN A 124 -25.06 -3.36 23.02
N ALA A 125 -24.40 -2.28 22.61
CA ALA A 125 -24.04 -1.18 23.50
C ALA A 125 -25.29 -0.46 24.05
N VAL A 126 -26.31 -0.23 23.21
CA VAL A 126 -27.62 0.30 23.64
C VAL A 126 -28.25 -0.61 24.69
N PHE A 127 -28.33 -1.91 24.42
CA PHE A 127 -28.91 -2.88 25.35
C PHE A 127 -28.19 -2.90 26.70
N VAL A 128 -26.86 -2.98 26.69
CA VAL A 128 -26.05 -3.00 27.92
C VAL A 128 -26.19 -1.70 28.71
N ALA A 129 -26.18 -0.54 28.04
CA ALA A 129 -26.35 0.75 28.70
C ALA A 129 -27.72 0.89 29.36
N THR A 130 -28.78 0.43 28.68
CA THR A 130 -30.16 0.47 29.19
C THR A 130 -30.34 -0.48 30.38
N ASP A 131 -29.83 -1.71 30.30
CA ASP A 131 -29.89 -2.67 31.40
C ASP A 131 -29.13 -2.17 32.64
N GLU A 132 -27.94 -1.59 32.46
CA GLU A 132 -27.13 -1.06 33.55
C GLU A 132 -27.80 0.15 34.23
N VAL A 133 -28.29 1.13 33.46
CA VAL A 133 -28.90 2.34 34.03
C VAL A 133 -30.18 2.01 34.80
N LEU A 134 -30.99 1.07 34.32
CA LEU A 134 -32.21 0.63 35.00
C LEU A 134 -31.88 -0.12 36.30
N LYS A 135 -30.89 -1.02 36.29
CA LYS A 135 -30.46 -1.77 37.48
C LYS A 135 -29.89 -0.89 38.59
N LYS A 136 -29.18 0.17 38.24
CA LYS A 136 -28.53 1.07 39.20
C LYS A 136 -29.34 2.34 39.50
N HIS A 137 -30.54 2.46 38.93
CA HIS A 137 -31.35 3.69 39.00
C HIS A 137 -30.52 4.93 38.61
N GLY A 138 -29.74 4.81 37.54
CA GLY A 138 -28.84 5.85 37.05
C GLY A 138 -29.53 6.93 36.22
N ASN A 139 -28.73 7.85 35.72
CA ASN A 139 -29.16 8.97 34.89
C ASN A 139 -28.64 8.84 33.43
N ALA A 140 -28.93 9.84 32.60
CA ALA A 140 -28.52 9.88 31.21
C ALA A 140 -26.97 9.84 31.03
N ASP A 141 -26.20 10.42 31.96
CA ASP A 141 -24.73 10.40 31.90
C ASP A 141 -24.19 8.99 32.10
N MET A 142 -24.77 8.25 33.06
CA MET A 142 -24.43 6.84 33.27
C MET A 142 -24.75 6.03 32.00
N TRP A 143 -25.92 6.23 31.41
CA TRP A 143 -26.29 5.55 30.16
C TRP A 143 -25.29 5.86 29.04
N MET A 144 -24.96 7.14 28.84
CA MET A 144 -24.00 7.58 27.81
C MET A 144 -22.59 7.04 28.04
N GLY A 145 -22.13 7.00 29.29
CA GLY A 145 -20.85 6.41 29.67
C GLY A 145 -20.80 4.91 29.36
N CYS A 146 -21.86 4.16 29.70
CA CYS A 146 -21.97 2.74 29.38
C CYS A 146 -22.08 2.48 27.87
N PHE A 147 -22.83 3.30 27.15
CA PHE A 147 -23.06 3.19 25.71
C PHE A 147 -21.79 3.47 24.89
N SER A 148 -21.09 4.56 25.21
CA SER A 148 -19.94 5.03 24.42
C SER A 148 -18.67 4.19 24.66
N LYS A 149 -18.47 3.68 25.89
CA LYS A 149 -17.27 2.94 26.29
C LYS A 149 -16.87 1.80 25.33
N PRO A 150 -17.75 0.87 24.91
CA PRO A 150 -17.38 -0.22 23.99
C PRO A 150 -17.19 0.23 22.53
N LEU A 151 -17.53 1.49 22.20
CA LEU A 151 -17.57 2.02 20.84
C LEU A 151 -16.49 3.07 20.58
N ILE A 152 -15.74 3.51 21.59
CA ILE A 152 -14.80 4.64 21.50
C ILE A 152 -13.66 4.43 20.49
N GLU A 153 -13.29 3.19 20.20
CA GLU A 153 -12.27 2.86 19.19
C GLU A 153 -12.82 2.93 17.76
N ASP A 154 -14.13 2.73 17.57
CA ASP A 154 -14.77 2.73 16.25
C ASP A 154 -15.45 4.07 15.92
N LEU A 155 -16.01 4.73 16.93
CA LEU A 155 -16.91 5.88 16.78
C LEU A 155 -16.39 7.10 17.53
N LYS A 156 -16.49 8.24 16.86
CA LYS A 156 -16.29 9.56 17.43
C LYS A 156 -17.61 10.05 18.01
N PHE A 157 -17.64 10.17 19.33
CA PHE A 157 -18.71 10.85 20.04
C PHE A 157 -18.33 12.33 20.12
N THR A 158 -18.76 13.13 19.13
CA THR A 158 -18.72 14.59 19.31
C THR A 158 -19.54 14.94 20.54
N GLU A 159 -19.04 15.83 21.42
CA GLU A 159 -19.72 16.23 22.65
C GLU A 159 -21.22 16.46 22.37
N ILE A 160 -22.04 15.52 22.85
CA ILE A 160 -23.48 15.72 22.95
C ILE A 160 -23.61 16.66 24.13
N SER A 161 -23.44 17.96 23.88
CA SER A 161 -23.43 18.95 24.94
C SER A 161 -24.76 18.91 25.70
N ASN A 162 -24.65 18.96 27.04
CA ASN A 162 -25.77 19.08 27.99
C ASN A 162 -26.64 17.84 28.26
N VAL A 163 -26.08 16.61 28.20
CA VAL A 163 -26.76 15.40 28.69
C VAL A 163 -27.19 15.56 30.17
N ASP A 164 -26.33 16.16 30.97
CA ASP A 164 -26.52 16.46 32.40
C ASP A 164 -27.77 17.32 32.70
N SER A 165 -28.29 18.06 31.71
CA SER A 165 -29.44 18.96 31.87
C SER A 165 -30.78 18.33 31.49
N MET A 166 -30.78 17.11 30.96
CA MET A 166 -31.99 16.42 30.51
C MET A 166 -32.55 15.53 31.62
N GLU A 167 -33.72 15.89 32.15
CA GLU A 167 -34.52 15.01 33.03
C GLU A 167 -35.10 13.84 32.21
N MET A 168 -34.26 12.86 31.91
CA MET A 168 -34.65 11.63 31.23
C MET A 168 -34.95 10.54 32.25
N THR A 169 -36.15 9.96 32.14
CA THR A 169 -36.61 8.91 33.06
C THR A 169 -36.99 7.60 32.36
N ASP A 170 -37.11 7.61 31.02
CA ASP A 170 -37.60 6.45 30.24
C ASP A 170 -36.51 5.89 29.32
N PHE A 171 -35.60 5.11 29.89
CA PHE A 171 -34.47 4.52 29.16
C PHE A 171 -34.87 3.37 28.24
N ASP A 172 -35.99 2.69 28.51
CA ASP A 172 -36.56 1.69 27.59
C ASP A 172 -37.07 2.37 26.31
N PHE A 173 -37.75 3.52 26.45
CA PHE A 173 -38.14 4.32 25.29
C PHE A 173 -36.93 4.86 24.53
N LEU A 174 -35.90 5.35 25.21
CA LEU A 174 -34.64 5.75 24.57
C LEU A 174 -34.04 4.60 23.74
N SER A 175 -33.93 3.42 24.33
CA SER A 175 -33.41 2.21 23.69
C SER A 175 -34.13 1.91 22.37
N ASN A 176 -35.46 2.01 22.37
CA ASN A 176 -36.29 1.81 21.19
C ASN A 176 -36.03 2.87 20.12
N ILE A 177 -36.02 4.16 20.48
CA ILE A 177 -35.78 5.27 19.54
C ILE A 177 -34.41 5.12 18.86
N VAL A 178 -33.37 4.84 19.63
CA VAL A 178 -32.01 4.71 19.09
C VAL A 178 -31.90 3.48 18.18
N THR A 179 -32.51 2.36 18.57
CA THR A 179 -32.50 1.12 17.77
C THR A 179 -33.27 1.28 16.46
N GLU A 180 -34.41 1.98 16.47
CA GLU A 180 -35.21 2.29 15.29
C GLU A 180 -34.49 3.28 14.38
N GLY A 181 -33.95 4.36 14.95
CA GLY A 181 -33.15 5.37 14.24
C GLY A 181 -31.96 4.74 13.53
N LEU A 182 -31.19 3.89 14.22
CA LEU A 182 -30.09 3.14 13.63
C LEU A 182 -30.56 2.18 12.53
N THR A 183 -31.71 1.54 12.70
CA THR A 183 -32.27 0.63 11.69
C THR A 183 -32.64 1.39 10.41
N LYS A 184 -33.24 2.58 10.53
CA LYS A 184 -33.57 3.45 9.39
C LYS A 184 -32.28 3.94 8.70
N MET A 185 -31.31 4.40 9.47
CA MET A 185 -30.00 4.84 8.96
C MET A 185 -29.30 3.74 8.17
N VAL A 186 -29.18 2.53 8.74
CA VAL A 186 -28.54 1.39 8.09
C VAL A 186 -29.26 1.00 6.81
N LYS A 187 -30.60 1.05 6.79
CA LYS A 187 -31.37 0.80 5.57
C LYS A 187 -31.01 1.81 4.47
N ASN A 188 -30.98 3.09 4.79
CA ASN A 188 -30.63 4.15 3.84
C ASN A 188 -29.19 3.97 3.30
N LEU A 189 -28.22 3.71 4.17
CA LEU A 189 -26.82 3.51 3.79
C LEU A 189 -26.59 2.23 2.97
N ARG A 190 -27.34 1.16 3.24
CA ARG A 190 -27.23 -0.12 2.53
C ARG A 190 -27.64 -0.01 1.06
N ASP A 191 -28.62 0.86 0.81
CA ASP A 191 -29.24 1.07 -0.50
C ASP A 191 -28.56 2.20 -1.29
N ALA A 192 -27.67 2.98 -0.65
CA ALA A 192 -26.86 3.99 -1.30
C ALA A 192 -25.70 3.38 -2.12
N ASP A 193 -25.31 4.06 -3.19
CA ASP A 193 -24.12 3.73 -3.97
C ASP A 193 -22.85 4.01 -3.16
N ILE A 194 -21.91 3.07 -3.21
CA ILE A 194 -20.62 3.23 -2.56
C ILE A 194 -19.78 4.32 -3.23
N LYS A 195 -19.23 5.21 -2.42
CA LYS A 195 -18.31 6.26 -2.84
C LYS A 195 -16.89 5.71 -2.86
N LEU A 196 -16.42 5.29 -4.03
CA LEU A 196 -15.08 4.69 -4.17
C LEU A 196 -13.97 5.65 -3.77
N GLU A 197 -14.17 6.95 -3.96
CA GLU A 197 -13.26 8.01 -3.52
C GLU A 197 -13.00 7.98 -2.01
N MET A 198 -13.97 7.52 -1.21
CA MET A 198 -13.82 7.37 0.24
C MET A 198 -12.97 6.15 0.63
N LEU A 199 -12.85 5.16 -0.25
CA LEU A 199 -12.05 3.96 -0.03
C LEU A 199 -10.62 4.11 -0.54
N GLN A 200 -10.47 4.78 -1.69
CA GLN A 200 -9.26 4.80 -2.49
C GLN A 200 -8.03 5.16 -1.66
N LYS A 201 -8.02 6.36 -1.07
CA LYS A 201 -6.86 6.86 -0.31
C LYS A 201 -6.42 5.88 0.77
N ARG A 202 -7.35 5.38 1.58
CA ARG A 202 -7.02 4.48 2.68
C ARG A 202 -6.54 3.11 2.20
N SER A 203 -7.16 2.56 1.16
CA SER A 203 -6.69 1.30 0.56
C SER A 203 -5.29 1.42 -0.06
N GLU A 204 -4.99 2.53 -0.74
CA GLU A 204 -3.69 2.79 -1.34
C GLU A 204 -2.60 2.96 -0.27
N GLU A 205 -2.89 3.67 0.83
CA GLU A 205 -2.01 3.77 1.99
C GLU A 205 -1.67 2.40 2.56
N ILE A 206 -2.68 1.56 2.84
CA ILE A 206 -2.49 0.22 3.42
C ILE A 206 -1.62 -0.66 2.50
N LEU A 207 -1.90 -0.67 1.20
CA LEU A 207 -1.14 -1.47 0.24
C LEU A 207 0.29 -0.94 0.07
N THR A 208 0.46 0.37 -0.01
CA THR A 208 1.78 0.99 -0.15
C THR A 208 2.62 0.74 1.11
N ASP A 209 2.05 0.88 2.30
CA ASP A 209 2.73 0.55 3.55
C ASP A 209 3.12 -0.93 3.58
N HIS A 210 2.25 -1.83 3.15
CA HIS A 210 2.54 -3.26 3.10
C HIS A 210 3.69 -3.61 2.16
N PHE A 211 3.71 -3.07 0.94
CA PHE A 211 4.69 -3.46 -0.10
C PHE A 211 5.95 -2.59 -0.15
N CYS A 212 5.89 -1.34 0.32
CA CYS A 212 6.98 -0.36 0.19
C CYS A 212 7.76 -0.09 1.48
N GLN A 213 7.37 -0.67 2.62
CA GLN A 213 8.16 -0.66 3.86
C GLN A 213 9.31 -1.67 3.81
N CYS A 214 10.23 -1.47 2.87
CA CYS A 214 11.32 -2.38 2.58
C CYS A 214 12.60 -1.61 2.19
N CYS A 215 13.68 -2.35 1.92
CA CYS A 215 14.93 -1.76 1.50
C CYS A 215 14.83 -1.21 0.07
N TRP A 216 15.27 0.03 -0.13
CA TRP A 216 15.36 0.67 -1.44
C TRP A 216 16.81 0.99 -1.85
N ALA A 217 17.80 0.47 -1.11
CA ALA A 217 19.19 0.54 -1.52
C ALA A 217 19.35 -0.08 -2.92
N GLN A 218 20.18 0.53 -3.76
CA GLN A 218 20.42 0.07 -5.12
C GLN A 218 21.89 -0.33 -5.30
N CYS A 219 22.12 -1.42 -6.04
CA CYS A 219 23.46 -1.88 -6.35
C CYS A 219 24.25 -0.74 -7.01
N PRO A 220 25.45 -0.41 -6.53
CA PRO A 220 26.20 0.75 -7.02
C PRO A 220 26.59 0.62 -8.49
N PHE A 221 26.72 -0.61 -9.01
CA PHE A 221 27.06 -0.86 -10.40
C PHE A 221 25.86 -0.87 -11.34
N CYS A 222 24.76 -1.55 -10.98
CA CYS A 222 23.68 -1.84 -11.93
C CYS A 222 22.30 -1.32 -11.52
N LYS A 223 22.18 -0.63 -10.38
CA LYS A 223 20.91 -0.11 -9.83
C LYS A 223 19.83 -1.15 -9.49
N ALA A 224 20.16 -2.44 -9.47
CA ALA A 224 19.25 -3.46 -8.97
C ALA A 224 18.89 -3.19 -7.50
N VAL A 225 17.63 -3.39 -7.13
CA VAL A 225 17.11 -3.02 -5.80
C VAL A 225 17.37 -4.14 -4.81
N CYS A 226 17.79 -3.79 -3.60
CA CYS A 226 18.04 -4.76 -2.55
C CYS A 226 16.78 -5.58 -2.21
N ILE A 227 16.94 -6.89 -2.02
CA ILE A 227 15.86 -7.80 -1.64
C ILE A 227 15.41 -7.65 -0.18
N GLY A 228 16.17 -6.91 0.64
CA GLY A 228 15.88 -6.68 2.06
C GLY A 228 14.43 -6.23 2.29
N THR A 229 13.72 -6.95 3.14
CA THR A 229 12.30 -6.73 3.43
C THR A 229 12.07 -5.69 4.53
N MET A 230 13.12 -5.26 5.22
CA MET A 230 13.05 -4.22 6.23
C MET A 230 13.69 -2.93 5.72
N LYS A 231 13.09 -1.80 6.09
CA LYS A 231 13.65 -0.47 5.81
C LYS A 231 14.95 -0.30 6.59
N ASP A 232 15.97 0.25 5.95
CA ASP A 232 17.26 0.59 6.56
C ASP A 232 17.86 -0.58 7.36
N HIS A 233 17.70 -1.81 6.83
CA HIS A 233 18.11 -3.03 7.52
C HIS A 233 19.62 -3.09 7.73
N ASP A 234 20.02 -3.72 8.84
CA ASP A 234 21.41 -4.06 9.11
C ASP A 234 21.92 -5.17 8.17
N GLY A 235 23.24 -5.32 8.09
CA GLY A 235 23.90 -6.33 7.27
C GLY A 235 24.13 -5.91 5.82
N GLU A 236 24.47 -6.89 4.98
CA GLU A 236 24.85 -6.63 3.60
C GLU A 236 23.63 -6.54 2.67
N HIS A 237 23.64 -5.58 1.77
CA HIS A 237 22.66 -5.50 0.69
C HIS A 237 22.99 -6.51 -0.39
N SER A 238 21.99 -7.29 -0.81
CA SER A 238 22.11 -8.21 -1.93
C SER A 238 20.84 -8.18 -2.77
N VAL A 239 20.95 -8.74 -3.96
CA VAL A 239 19.83 -8.96 -4.88
C VAL A 239 20.13 -10.23 -5.66
N PRO A 240 19.12 -11.08 -5.94
CA PRO A 240 19.37 -12.32 -6.66
C PRO A 240 19.72 -12.12 -8.13
N PHE A 241 19.36 -10.98 -8.72
CA PHE A 241 19.62 -10.70 -10.14
C PHE A 241 20.13 -9.28 -10.34
N HIS A 242 21.23 -9.22 -11.06
CA HIS A 242 21.85 -7.98 -11.45
C HIS A 242 21.51 -7.62 -12.90
N ARG A 243 21.92 -6.42 -13.31
CA ARG A 243 21.64 -5.85 -14.63
C ARG A 243 22.98 -5.46 -15.28
N ALA A 244 22.99 -5.25 -16.60
CA ALA A 244 24.16 -4.70 -17.26
C ALA A 244 24.48 -3.28 -16.73
N ASN A 245 25.75 -2.99 -16.45
CA ASN A 245 26.17 -1.74 -15.79
C ASN A 245 25.78 -0.47 -16.58
N GLY A 246 25.78 -0.55 -17.90
CA GLY A 246 25.40 0.55 -18.80
C GLY A 246 23.93 0.96 -18.68
N ILE A 247 23.06 0.12 -18.12
CA ILE A 247 21.66 0.47 -17.83
C ILE A 247 21.58 1.64 -16.83
N ARG A 248 22.53 1.71 -15.88
CA ARG A 248 22.68 2.84 -14.94
C ARG A 248 23.39 4.05 -15.57
N GLY A 249 23.95 3.89 -16.77
CA GLY A 249 24.78 4.89 -17.45
C GLY A 249 26.28 4.79 -17.14
N MET A 250 26.75 3.67 -16.58
CA MET A 250 28.20 3.47 -16.44
C MET A 250 28.86 3.38 -17.83
N SER A 251 29.95 4.11 -18.00
CA SER A 251 30.76 4.13 -19.23
C SER A 251 32.25 4.01 -18.91
N TYR A 252 33.05 3.56 -19.88
CA TYR A 252 34.50 3.54 -19.75
C TYR A 252 35.04 4.98 -19.77
N ARG A 253 35.78 5.35 -18.72
CA ARG A 253 36.32 6.71 -18.55
C ARG A 253 37.21 7.10 -19.74
N GLY A 254 37.10 8.35 -20.17
CA GLY A 254 37.83 8.86 -21.34
C GLY A 254 37.26 8.42 -22.69
N THR A 255 36.12 7.72 -22.71
CA THR A 255 35.47 7.26 -23.94
C THR A 255 33.97 7.62 -23.96
N GLU A 256 33.33 7.33 -25.09
CA GLU A 256 31.87 7.38 -25.22
C GLU A 256 31.21 6.02 -24.99
N ASN A 257 31.97 5.00 -24.56
CA ASN A 257 31.52 3.61 -24.57
C ASN A 257 30.74 3.28 -23.29
N LEU A 258 29.44 2.98 -23.40
CA LEU A 258 28.64 2.42 -22.30
C LEU A 258 29.10 1.01 -21.93
N CYS A 259 29.07 0.68 -20.65
CA CYS A 259 29.49 -0.65 -20.18
C CYS A 259 28.40 -1.71 -20.45
N CYS A 260 28.73 -2.81 -21.11
CA CYS A 260 27.81 -3.94 -21.29
C CYS A 260 28.03 -5.09 -20.27
N ASN A 261 28.97 -4.96 -19.34
CA ASN A 261 29.26 -6.00 -18.35
C ASN A 261 28.17 -6.08 -17.27
N PHE A 262 27.90 -7.29 -16.76
CA PHE A 262 27.16 -7.49 -15.51
C PHE A 262 28.11 -7.41 -14.31
N CYS A 263 27.64 -6.83 -13.21
CA CYS A 263 28.45 -6.68 -11.99
C CYS A 263 28.86 -8.02 -11.35
N THR A 264 28.03 -9.07 -11.47
CA THR A 264 28.39 -10.42 -11.02
C THR A 264 29.62 -10.97 -11.75
N THR A 265 29.75 -10.62 -13.02
CA THR A 265 30.86 -11.04 -13.88
C THR A 265 32.12 -10.23 -13.62
N VAL A 266 32.01 -8.89 -13.53
CA VAL A 266 33.19 -8.05 -13.27
C VAL A 266 33.71 -8.17 -11.84
N ALA A 267 32.86 -8.49 -10.85
CA ALA A 267 33.23 -8.68 -9.45
C ALA A 267 34.24 -9.82 -9.20
N GLN A 268 34.58 -10.62 -10.21
CA GLN A 268 35.67 -11.63 -10.12
C GLN A 268 36.96 -11.23 -10.84
N THR A 269 36.99 -10.04 -11.44
CA THR A 269 38.08 -9.64 -12.35
C THR A 269 39.02 -8.62 -11.71
N ASP A 270 40.25 -8.60 -12.23
CA ASP A 270 41.24 -7.55 -11.98
C ASP A 270 41.00 -6.27 -12.79
N LYS A 271 39.89 -6.19 -13.52
CA LYS A 271 39.47 -4.92 -14.14
C LYS A 271 39.22 -3.91 -13.03
N GLU A 272 39.43 -2.65 -13.34
CA GLU A 272 39.30 -1.57 -12.36
C GLU A 272 38.09 -0.67 -12.67
N PHE A 273 37.59 0.02 -11.65
CA PHE A 273 36.54 1.01 -11.78
C PHE A 273 36.82 2.24 -10.92
N TYR A 274 36.21 3.34 -11.33
CA TYR A 274 36.16 4.56 -10.53
C TYR A 274 34.88 4.55 -9.69
N PRO A 275 34.95 4.77 -8.36
CA PRO A 275 33.79 4.69 -7.48
C PRO A 275 32.77 5.81 -7.73
N ASN A 276 33.23 6.95 -8.26
CA ASN A 276 32.41 8.08 -8.67
C ASN A 276 33.12 8.88 -9.77
N GLY A 277 32.44 9.90 -10.31
CA GLY A 277 32.97 10.71 -11.41
C GLY A 277 34.09 11.70 -11.02
N GLU A 278 34.30 11.93 -9.73
CA GLU A 278 35.30 12.87 -9.18
C GLU A 278 36.58 12.17 -8.72
N SER A 279 36.49 10.87 -8.40
CA SER A 279 37.61 10.06 -7.93
C SER A 279 38.59 9.76 -9.06
N GLU A 280 39.86 10.04 -8.82
CA GLU A 280 40.99 9.58 -9.65
C GLU A 280 41.49 8.20 -9.23
N GLU A 281 41.07 7.71 -8.06
CA GLU A 281 41.47 6.39 -7.55
C GLU A 281 40.70 5.27 -8.23
N LEU A 282 41.44 4.24 -8.64
CA LEU A 282 40.95 3.02 -9.26
C LEU A 282 40.92 1.89 -8.24
N PHE A 283 39.82 1.13 -8.25
CA PHE A 283 39.68 -0.05 -7.42
C PHE A 283 39.46 -1.27 -8.32
N PRO A 284 40.17 -2.38 -8.09
CA PRO A 284 39.86 -3.65 -8.75
C PRO A 284 38.43 -4.07 -8.41
N TYR A 285 37.66 -4.50 -9.39
CA TYR A 285 36.29 -4.98 -9.17
C TYR A 285 36.26 -6.15 -8.18
N LYS A 286 37.24 -7.06 -8.21
CA LYS A 286 37.33 -8.14 -7.21
C LYS A 286 37.54 -7.67 -5.77
N LEU A 287 37.98 -6.43 -5.57
CA LEU A 287 38.16 -5.78 -4.27
C LEU A 287 37.22 -4.59 -4.10
N TYR A 288 36.09 -4.54 -4.82
CA TYR A 288 35.20 -3.36 -4.86
C TYR A 288 34.81 -2.82 -3.49
N ARG A 289 34.68 -3.69 -2.48
CA ARG A 289 34.34 -3.30 -1.10
C ARG A 289 35.38 -2.36 -0.45
N THR A 290 36.64 -2.41 -0.89
CA THR A 290 37.71 -1.52 -0.42
C THR A 290 37.50 -0.06 -0.83
N ALA A 291 36.66 0.20 -1.85
CA ALA A 291 36.26 1.55 -2.24
C ALA A 291 35.36 2.25 -1.18
N GLY A 292 34.93 1.53 -0.14
CA GLY A 292 34.17 2.11 0.97
C GLY A 292 32.73 2.50 0.59
N GLY A 293 32.09 3.26 1.49
CA GLY A 293 30.74 3.80 1.27
C GLY A 293 29.71 2.73 0.86
N VAL A 294 28.95 3.02 -0.18
CA VAL A 294 27.93 2.09 -0.72
C VAL A 294 28.53 0.81 -1.31
N PHE A 295 29.82 0.77 -1.66
CA PHE A 295 30.43 -0.45 -2.18
C PHE A 295 30.73 -1.45 -1.06
N ALA A 296 31.12 -0.97 0.11
CA ALA A 296 31.43 -1.82 1.26
C ALA A 296 30.20 -2.54 1.84
N THR A 297 29.00 -1.98 1.66
CA THR A 297 27.74 -2.52 2.20
C THR A 297 27.04 -3.49 1.25
N TRP A 298 27.52 -3.67 0.03
CA TRP A 298 26.90 -4.55 -0.96
C TRP A 298 27.62 -5.88 -1.07
N ASN A 299 26.85 -6.96 -1.17
CA ASN A 299 27.31 -8.29 -1.51
C ASN A 299 26.89 -8.65 -2.93
N ILE A 300 27.86 -8.80 -3.82
CA ILE A 300 27.65 -9.21 -5.21
C ILE A 300 28.18 -10.62 -5.35
N THR A 301 27.27 -11.59 -5.35
CA THR A 301 27.62 -12.99 -5.56
C THR A 301 28.03 -13.21 -7.01
N PRO A 302 29.14 -13.91 -7.26
CA PRO A 302 29.58 -14.14 -8.62
C PRO A 302 29.02 -15.48 -9.12
N ASP A 303 27.71 -15.53 -9.25
CA ASP A 303 26.89 -16.70 -9.60
C ASP A 303 26.36 -16.63 -11.03
N CYS A 304 26.80 -15.65 -11.82
CA CYS A 304 26.33 -15.38 -13.17
C CYS A 304 24.80 -15.21 -13.25
N SER A 305 24.19 -14.51 -12.28
CA SER A 305 22.77 -14.14 -12.24
C SER A 305 22.35 -13.15 -13.37
N GLU A 306 22.71 -13.44 -14.62
CA GLU A 306 22.49 -12.60 -15.79
C GLU A 306 21.20 -13.00 -16.52
N LEU A 307 20.07 -12.43 -16.10
CA LEU A 307 18.78 -12.74 -16.72
C LEU A 307 18.77 -12.39 -18.22
N PRO A 308 18.30 -13.31 -19.10
CA PRO A 308 17.94 -13.00 -20.48
C PRO A 308 17.10 -11.73 -20.61
N TYR A 309 16.22 -11.46 -19.64
CA TYR A 309 15.45 -10.22 -19.56
C TYR A 309 16.28 -8.95 -19.73
N TRP A 310 17.39 -8.82 -18.98
CA TRP A 310 18.21 -7.60 -19.04
C TRP A 310 19.08 -7.53 -20.30
N LYS A 311 19.39 -8.67 -20.91
CA LYS A 311 20.08 -8.75 -22.20
C LYS A 311 19.17 -8.29 -23.33
N TRP A 312 17.94 -8.82 -23.36
CA TRP A 312 16.88 -8.35 -24.26
C TRP A 312 16.58 -6.87 -24.07
N PHE A 313 16.43 -6.39 -22.82
CA PHE A 313 16.18 -4.97 -22.53
C PHE A 313 17.25 -4.05 -23.15
N VAL A 314 18.53 -4.37 -22.98
CA VAL A 314 19.63 -3.57 -23.55
C VAL A 314 19.58 -3.55 -25.06
N CYS A 315 19.31 -4.70 -25.72
CA CYS A 315 19.16 -4.74 -27.17
C CYS A 315 17.91 -3.97 -27.64
N ARG A 316 16.79 -4.11 -26.93
CA ARG A 316 15.50 -3.51 -27.30
C ARG A 316 15.51 -1.98 -27.20
N PHE A 317 16.12 -1.46 -26.13
CA PHE A 317 16.17 -0.05 -25.78
C PHE A 317 17.57 0.55 -25.93
N GLN A 318 18.40 -0.03 -26.81
CA GLN A 318 19.78 0.43 -27.02
C GLN A 318 19.81 1.92 -27.34
N GLN A 319 19.05 2.36 -28.34
CA GLN A 319 19.05 3.76 -28.78
C GLN A 319 18.55 4.70 -27.68
N ASP A 320 17.55 4.29 -26.91
CA ASP A 320 17.02 5.09 -25.80
C ASP A 320 18.05 5.26 -24.68
N LEU A 321 18.76 4.20 -24.31
CA LEU A 321 19.87 4.24 -23.34
C LEU A 321 21.02 5.13 -23.85
N GLU A 322 21.38 4.98 -25.12
CA GLU A 322 22.44 5.79 -25.74
C GLU A 322 22.08 7.28 -25.75
N ASN A 323 20.83 7.61 -26.07
CA ASN A 323 20.31 8.98 -26.04
C ASN A 323 20.26 9.53 -24.61
N LEU A 324 19.73 8.76 -23.65
CA LEU A 324 19.58 9.15 -22.25
C LEU A 324 20.93 9.56 -21.64
N TYR A 325 21.99 8.82 -21.95
CA TYR A 325 23.33 9.06 -21.40
C TYR A 325 24.26 9.87 -22.31
N SER A 326 23.86 10.15 -23.55
CA SER A 326 24.73 10.74 -24.59
C SER A 326 26.03 9.94 -24.77
N LYS A 327 25.89 8.61 -24.86
CA LYS A 327 26.97 7.61 -24.95
C LYS A 327 26.54 6.48 -25.90
N LYS A 328 27.45 5.56 -26.25
CA LYS A 328 27.24 4.51 -27.26
C LYS A 328 27.67 3.13 -26.78
N PHE A 329 26.93 2.08 -27.13
CA PHE A 329 27.39 0.71 -26.92
C PHE A 329 28.34 0.29 -28.04
N GLN A 330 29.59 0.74 -27.96
CA GLN A 330 30.62 0.53 -28.97
C GLN A 330 31.99 0.28 -28.33
N GLY A 331 32.98 -0.15 -29.14
CA GLY A 331 34.35 -0.40 -28.67
C GLY A 331 34.37 -1.39 -27.51
N SER A 332 34.96 -1.00 -26.38
CA SER A 332 35.02 -1.81 -25.15
C SER A 332 33.64 -2.10 -24.53
N GLY A 333 32.60 -1.40 -24.98
CA GLY A 333 31.23 -1.50 -24.54
C GLY A 333 30.28 -2.15 -25.54
N ILE A 334 30.79 -2.82 -26.57
CA ILE A 334 29.96 -3.44 -27.61
C ILE A 334 29.02 -4.49 -27.02
N ILE A 335 27.74 -4.44 -27.38
CA ILE A 335 26.76 -5.45 -26.98
C ILE A 335 27.12 -6.78 -27.67
N PRO A 336 27.28 -7.89 -26.91
CA PRO A 336 27.57 -9.19 -27.49
C PRO A 336 26.51 -9.64 -28.49
N ASP A 337 26.92 -10.27 -29.59
CA ASP A 337 26.00 -10.73 -30.64
C ASP A 337 25.05 -11.83 -30.14
N GLU A 338 25.41 -12.59 -29.10
CA GLU A 338 24.46 -13.55 -28.49
C GLU A 338 23.25 -12.85 -27.88
N TRP A 339 23.39 -11.62 -27.36
CA TRP A 339 22.29 -10.94 -26.70
C TRP A 339 21.16 -10.58 -27.68
N LYS A 340 21.54 -10.32 -28.94
CA LYS A 340 20.61 -10.01 -30.04
C LYS A 340 19.70 -11.18 -30.39
N LYS A 341 20.01 -12.40 -29.90
CA LYS A 341 19.19 -13.60 -30.12
C LYS A 341 18.03 -13.72 -29.13
N TYR A 342 18.08 -13.03 -27.97
CA TYR A 342 17.00 -13.09 -27.00
C TYR A 342 15.78 -12.31 -27.47
N THR A 343 14.64 -12.98 -27.46
CA THR A 343 13.33 -12.42 -27.77
C THR A 343 12.64 -11.85 -26.52
N LYS A 344 11.53 -11.15 -26.71
CA LYS A 344 10.69 -10.71 -25.58
C LYS A 344 10.10 -11.92 -24.84
N GLU A 345 9.77 -12.97 -25.58
CA GLU A 345 9.25 -14.22 -25.05
C GLU A 345 10.29 -14.89 -24.14
N ASP A 346 11.55 -14.94 -24.57
CA ASP A 346 12.66 -15.43 -23.73
C ASP A 346 12.85 -14.57 -22.47
N ALA A 347 12.73 -13.24 -22.61
CA ALA A 347 12.79 -12.31 -21.49
C ALA A 347 11.70 -12.60 -20.45
N LEU A 348 10.45 -12.76 -20.90
CA LEU A 348 9.30 -13.06 -20.04
C LEU A 348 9.38 -14.45 -19.41
N GLU A 349 9.80 -15.47 -20.18
CA GLU A 349 10.01 -16.82 -19.66
C GLU A 349 11.11 -16.83 -18.58
N SER A 350 12.16 -16.03 -18.80
CA SER A 350 13.21 -15.81 -17.81
C SER A 350 12.77 -15.01 -16.57
N LEU A 351 11.49 -14.68 -16.40
CA LEU A 351 10.95 -14.23 -15.11
C LEU A 351 10.26 -15.36 -14.36
N ASN A 352 9.78 -16.39 -15.06
CA ASN A 352 9.04 -17.51 -14.47
C ASN A 352 9.96 -18.53 -13.80
N ASN A 353 11.17 -18.71 -14.33
CA ASN A 353 12.15 -19.65 -13.80
C ASN A 353 12.85 -19.15 -12.51
N TYR A 354 12.40 -18.01 -11.95
CA TYR A 354 13.20 -17.20 -11.05
C TYR A 354 12.49 -16.73 -9.76
N ILE A 355 11.16 -16.85 -9.66
CA ILE A 355 10.37 -16.38 -8.51
C ILE A 355 9.20 -17.31 -8.25
#